data_AF-A0A3L8DSC2-F1
#
_entry.id   AF-A0A3L8DSC2-F1
#
_cell.length_a   1.000
_cell.length_b   1.000
_cell.length_c   1.000
_cell.angle_alpha   90.00
_cell.angle_beta   90.00
_cell.angle_gamma   90.00
#
_symmetry.space_group_name_H-M   'P 1'
#
loop_
_entity.id
_entity.type
_entity.pdbx_description
1 polymer ?
#
loop_
_entity_poly.entity_id
_entity_poly.type
_entity_poly.pdbx_seq_one_letter_code
_entity_poly.pdbx_strand_id
1 'polypeptide(L)'
;MGINTVELRSSSLEKPAMYKVLSNVSKYTVYNGLRHTSTAIHTPYITSLNLNKQPLPRQPVPDLKQTAERYLRSVKPLLTDQEYENTEKIVGEFVRDGGAGPRLHTKLLEKYQNTDNWMKDWWLRAAYLGYRAPAIINSSPGTVGPSVTFRRPDDIYVFAARLIAGVCDYNEIVKSGKMKQEMVRNDPLDMQPYGMVLGTHRQPDEGVDKLLHTDEARHVIIINNNNVSDNYYIII
;
A
#
# COMPACT_ATOMS: atom_id res chain seq x y z
N MET A 1 32.02 55.99 -31.93
CA MET A 1 31.66 54.57 -32.12
C MET A 1 31.70 53.92 -30.75
N GLY A 2 30.56 53.91 -30.06
CA GLY A 2 30.42 53.35 -28.73
C GLY A 2 29.87 51.93 -28.82
N ILE A 3 30.42 51.02 -28.04
CA ILE A 3 29.82 49.71 -27.79
C ILE A 3 29.59 49.61 -26.29
N ASN A 4 28.30 49.58 -25.97
CA ASN A 4 27.70 49.69 -24.66
C ASN A 4 27.89 48.40 -23.85
N THR A 5 28.10 48.60 -22.55
CA THR A 5 27.85 47.66 -21.47
C THR A 5 26.39 47.17 -21.55
N VAL A 6 26.18 45.85 -21.58
CA VAL A 6 24.84 45.26 -21.41
C VAL A 6 24.82 44.47 -20.11
N GLU A 7 24.20 45.09 -19.10
CA GLU A 7 23.65 44.42 -17.93
C GLU A 7 22.58 43.41 -18.37
N LEU A 8 22.73 42.14 -17.96
CA LEU A 8 21.61 41.20 -18.01
C LEU A 8 20.77 41.39 -16.74
N ARG A 9 19.68 42.14 -16.94
CA ARG A 9 18.59 42.39 -15.99
C ARG A 9 18.05 41.08 -15.41
N SER A 10 17.76 41.12 -14.11
CA SER A 10 16.89 40.15 -13.45
C SER A 10 15.51 40.17 -14.10
N SER A 11 15.18 39.12 -14.86
CA SER A 11 13.82 38.88 -15.34
C SER A 11 13.00 38.23 -14.22
N SER A 12 12.08 39.03 -13.68
CA SER A 12 10.98 38.61 -12.82
C SER A 12 10.00 37.76 -13.63
N LEU A 13 10.20 36.44 -13.63
CA LEU A 13 9.14 35.47 -13.87
C LEU A 13 8.63 35.04 -12.50
N GLU A 14 7.45 35.55 -12.14
CA GLU A 14 6.67 35.04 -11.02
C GLU A 14 6.55 33.51 -11.16
N LYS A 15 7.16 32.78 -10.22
CA LYS A 15 6.91 31.35 -10.09
C LYS A 15 5.43 31.21 -9.71
N PRO A 16 4.63 30.40 -10.42
CA PRO A 16 3.25 30.15 -10.02
C PRO A 16 3.27 29.66 -8.58
N ALA A 17 2.45 30.29 -7.75
CA ALA A 17 2.40 30.08 -6.31
C ALA A 17 2.31 28.58 -5.99
N MET A 18 3.48 28.02 -5.66
CA MET A 18 3.62 26.73 -5.02
C MET A 18 2.74 26.74 -3.77
N TYR A 19 1.80 25.80 -3.75
CA TYR A 19 1.00 25.37 -2.62
C TYR A 19 1.30 26.13 -1.33
N LYS A 20 0.53 27.19 -1.05
CA LYS A 20 0.25 27.56 0.34
C LYS A 20 -0.56 26.41 0.92
N VAL A 21 0.14 25.39 1.39
CA VAL A 21 -0.39 24.36 2.27
C VAL A 21 -0.86 25.12 3.51
N LEU A 22 -2.16 25.39 3.58
CA LEU A 22 -2.78 25.87 4.80
C LEU A 22 -2.52 24.80 5.87
N SER A 23 -1.62 25.18 6.76
CA SER A 23 -1.19 24.50 7.96
C SER A 23 -2.28 24.59 9.04
N ASN A 24 -2.29 23.57 9.89
CA ASN A 24 -2.86 23.53 11.25
C ASN A 24 -4.32 23.07 11.43
N VAL A 25 -4.75 22.07 10.67
CA VAL A 25 -5.74 21.11 11.20
C VAL A 25 -5.24 19.69 10.90
N SER A 26 -5.09 18.87 11.94
CA SER A 26 -4.86 17.43 11.76
C SER A 26 -6.01 16.87 10.93
N LYS A 27 -5.71 16.39 9.71
CA LYS A 27 -6.70 15.87 8.75
C LYS A 27 -7.50 14.68 9.29
N TYR A 28 -7.12 14.13 10.45
CA TYR A 28 -7.80 13.06 11.16
C TYR A 28 -8.90 13.54 12.12
N THR A 29 -9.06 14.85 12.32
CA THR A 29 -9.95 15.38 13.39
C THR A 29 -11.44 15.46 12.99
N VAL A 30 -11.79 15.28 11.71
CA VAL A 30 -13.16 15.56 11.23
C VAL A 30 -14.14 14.37 11.36
N TYR A 31 -13.70 13.18 11.76
CA TYR A 31 -14.57 11.98 11.75
C TYR A 31 -14.79 11.30 13.10
N ASN A 32 -14.40 11.92 14.23
CA ASN A 32 -14.60 11.36 15.58
C ASN A 32 -15.94 11.75 16.24
N GLY A 33 -17.00 11.91 15.46
CA GLY A 33 -18.36 12.17 15.94
C GLY A 33 -19.25 10.94 15.79
N LEU A 34 -19.10 9.95 16.68
CA LEU A 34 -20.08 8.93 17.12
C LEU A 34 -19.31 7.72 17.67
N ARG A 35 -19.05 7.74 18.99
CA ARG A 35 -18.61 6.54 19.71
C ARG A 35 -19.81 5.65 19.94
N HIS A 36 -20.01 4.67 19.07
CA HIS A 36 -20.69 3.44 19.42
C HIS A 36 -19.66 2.32 19.44
N THR A 37 -19.54 1.64 20.57
CA THR A 37 -18.75 0.41 20.73
C THR A 37 -19.41 -0.69 19.90
N SER A 38 -19.06 -0.75 18.62
CA SER A 38 -19.41 -1.89 17.77
C SER A 38 -18.44 -3.02 18.09
N THR A 39 -18.96 -4.15 18.57
CA THR A 39 -18.24 -5.42 18.59
C THR A 39 -18.08 -5.87 17.14
N ALA A 40 -17.02 -5.41 16.48
CA ALA A 40 -16.67 -5.84 15.14
C ALA A 40 -16.47 -7.36 15.12
N ILE A 41 -17.09 -8.04 14.17
CA ILE A 41 -16.85 -9.45 13.89
C ILE A 41 -15.38 -9.56 13.48
N HIS A 42 -14.57 -10.16 14.33
CA HIS A 42 -13.13 -10.28 14.16
C HIS A 42 -12.85 -11.22 12.99
N THR A 43 -12.56 -10.67 11.81
CA THR A 43 -11.98 -11.46 10.72
C THR A 43 -10.65 -12.01 11.24
N PRO A 44 -10.34 -13.31 11.08
CA PRO A 44 -9.03 -13.82 11.47
C PRO A 44 -7.96 -13.02 10.71
N TYR A 45 -7.05 -12.37 11.45
CA TYR A 45 -5.90 -11.73 10.83
C TYR A 45 -5.07 -12.79 10.10
N ILE A 46 -4.40 -12.41 9.00
CA ILE A 46 -3.64 -13.35 8.16
C ILE A 46 -2.45 -13.92 8.94
N THR A 47 -1.87 -13.12 9.85
CA THR A 47 -0.88 -13.51 10.85
C THR A 47 -1.50 -13.41 12.24
N SER A 48 -1.05 -14.24 13.17
CA SER A 48 -1.39 -14.15 14.60
C SER A 48 -0.56 -13.12 15.37
N LEU A 49 0.48 -12.55 14.74
CA LEU A 49 1.37 -11.59 15.39
C LEU A 49 0.65 -10.26 15.66
N ASN A 50 0.85 -9.73 16.88
CA ASN A 50 0.39 -8.40 17.24
C ASN A 50 1.57 -7.42 17.29
N LEU A 51 1.81 -6.75 16.16
CA LEU A 51 2.94 -5.84 15.98
C LEU A 51 2.60 -4.37 16.27
N ASN A 52 1.31 -4.02 16.32
CA ASN A 52 0.86 -2.66 16.61
C ASN A 52 0.81 -2.43 18.13
N LYS A 53 1.55 -1.42 18.63
CA LYS A 53 1.60 -1.07 20.06
C LYS A 53 0.63 0.06 20.41
N GLN A 54 0.32 0.89 19.43
CA GLN A 54 -0.66 1.97 19.50
C GLN A 54 -1.85 1.65 18.59
N PRO A 55 -3.06 2.05 18.96
CA PRO A 55 -4.24 1.85 18.14
C PRO A 55 -4.11 2.61 16.81
N LEU A 56 -4.53 1.97 15.73
CA LEU A 56 -4.56 2.57 14.41
C LEU A 56 -5.93 3.22 14.15
N PRO A 57 -5.97 4.36 13.43
CA PRO A 57 -7.24 4.87 12.92
C PRO A 57 -7.81 3.90 11.89
N ARG A 58 -9.13 3.76 11.88
CA ARG A 58 -9.83 2.94 10.88
C ARG A 58 -9.77 3.64 9.52
N GLN A 59 -9.66 2.85 8.45
CA GLN A 59 -9.63 3.38 7.08
C GLN A 59 -10.90 4.21 6.80
N PRO A 60 -10.81 5.54 6.61
CA PRO A 60 -11.99 6.38 6.49
C PRO A 60 -12.73 6.14 5.18
N VAL A 61 -14.02 6.48 5.17
CA VAL A 61 -14.83 6.59 3.94
C VAL A 61 -14.89 8.09 3.57
N PRO A 62 -14.33 8.51 2.42
CA PRO A 62 -14.35 9.91 2.02
C PRO A 62 -15.76 10.35 1.60
N ASP A 63 -16.05 11.64 1.74
CA ASP A 63 -17.33 12.22 1.29
C ASP A 63 -17.56 11.97 -0.21
N LEU A 64 -18.81 11.60 -0.56
CA LEU A 64 -19.18 11.26 -1.92
C LEU A 64 -19.01 12.44 -2.89
N LYS A 65 -19.49 13.63 -2.52
CA LYS A 65 -19.46 14.82 -3.39
C LYS A 65 -18.01 15.29 -3.57
N GLN A 66 -17.25 15.36 -2.48
CA GLN A 66 -15.83 15.71 -2.53
C GLN A 66 -15.03 14.71 -3.38
N THR A 67 -15.34 13.42 -3.30
CA THR A 67 -14.71 12.39 -4.13
C THR A 67 -15.04 12.59 -5.61
N ALA A 68 -16.30 12.86 -5.94
CA ALA A 68 -16.74 13.14 -7.30
C ALA A 68 -16.09 14.39 -7.90
N GLU A 69 -16.01 15.48 -7.13
CA GLU A 69 -15.31 16.70 -7.55
C GLU A 69 -13.82 16.47 -7.80
N ARG A 70 -13.15 15.70 -6.93
CA ARG A 70 -11.75 15.31 -7.12
C ARG A 70 -11.57 14.47 -8.38
N TYR A 71 -12.47 13.51 -8.59
CA TYR A 71 -12.48 12.67 -9.80
C TYR A 71 -12.57 13.53 -11.07
N LEU A 72 -13.55 14.44 -11.16
CA LEU A 72 -13.70 15.34 -12.30
C LEU A 72 -12.44 16.18 -12.54
N ARG A 73 -11.86 16.78 -11.49
CA ARG A 73 -10.59 17.52 -11.62
C ARG A 73 -9.44 16.64 -12.12
N SER A 74 -9.36 15.39 -11.69
CA SER A 74 -8.29 14.46 -12.07
C SER A 74 -8.41 13.99 -13.52
N VAL A 75 -9.63 13.82 -14.05
CA VAL A 75 -9.83 13.36 -15.44
C VAL A 75 -9.86 14.48 -16.45
N LYS A 76 -10.19 15.72 -16.05
CA LYS A 76 -10.24 16.88 -16.97
C LYS A 76 -9.02 17.04 -17.90
N PRO A 77 -7.76 16.95 -17.42
CA PRO A 77 -6.60 17.10 -18.32
C PRO A 77 -6.35 15.89 -19.23
N LEU A 78 -7.09 14.78 -19.05
CA LEU A 78 -6.93 13.54 -19.81
C LEU A 78 -8.01 13.34 -20.87
N LEU A 79 -9.05 14.18 -20.86
CA LEU A 79 -10.24 14.04 -21.71
C LEU A 79 -10.35 15.21 -22.69
N THR A 80 -10.95 14.96 -23.83
CA THR A 80 -11.45 16.02 -24.70
C THR A 80 -12.61 16.76 -24.04
N ASP A 81 -12.93 17.98 -24.50
CA ASP A 81 -14.04 18.77 -23.96
C ASP A 81 -15.38 18.00 -24.01
N GLN A 82 -15.63 17.29 -25.13
CA GLN A 82 -16.86 16.51 -25.30
C GLN A 82 -16.95 15.32 -24.35
N GLU A 83 -15.84 14.60 -24.14
CA GLU A 83 -15.77 13.48 -23.19
C GLU A 83 -15.90 13.97 -21.75
N TYR A 84 -15.30 15.11 -21.43
CA TYR A 84 -15.40 15.73 -20.11
C TYR A 84 -16.84 16.17 -19.82
N GLU A 85 -17.52 16.85 -20.75
CA GLU A 85 -18.93 17.25 -20.61
C GLU A 85 -19.83 16.03 -20.35
N ASN A 86 -19.63 14.95 -21.12
CA ASN A 86 -20.36 13.70 -20.90
C ASN A 86 -20.06 13.09 -19.51
N THR A 87 -18.79 13.10 -19.10
CA THR A 87 -18.36 12.60 -17.79
C THR A 87 -18.98 13.42 -16.65
N GLU A 88 -18.99 14.74 -16.77
CA GLU A 88 -19.59 15.66 -15.81
C GLU A 88 -21.09 15.39 -15.64
N LYS A 89 -21.81 15.19 -16.75
CA LYS A 89 -23.22 14.78 -16.72
C LYS A 89 -23.43 13.47 -15.96
N ILE A 90 -22.67 12.42 -16.30
CA ILE A 90 -22.79 11.10 -15.65
C ILE A 90 -22.51 11.20 -14.15
N VAL A 91 -21.43 11.91 -13.77
CA VAL A 91 -21.08 12.12 -12.36
C VAL A 91 -22.17 12.90 -11.64
N GLY A 92 -22.70 13.95 -12.26
CA GLY A 92 -23.82 14.72 -11.74
C GLY A 92 -25.06 13.84 -11.47
N GLU A 93 -25.42 12.98 -12.42
CA GLU A 93 -26.52 12.04 -12.26
C GLU A 93 -26.29 11.02 -11.14
N PHE A 94 -25.04 10.57 -10.97
CA PHE A 94 -24.63 9.62 -9.95
C PHE A 94 -24.74 10.18 -8.53
N VAL A 95 -24.30 11.43 -8.32
CA VAL A 95 -24.23 12.05 -6.97
C VAL A 95 -25.50 12.77 -6.54
N ARG A 96 -26.43 13.03 -7.47
CA ARG A 96 -27.70 13.71 -7.18
C ARG A 96 -28.52 12.96 -6.11
N ASP A 97 -29.41 13.67 -5.42
CA ASP A 97 -30.39 13.06 -4.52
C ASP A 97 -31.29 12.07 -5.28
N GLY A 98 -31.41 10.84 -4.76
CA GLY A 98 -32.08 9.73 -5.46
C GLY A 98 -31.25 9.05 -6.55
N GLY A 99 -30.03 9.54 -6.82
CA GLY A 99 -29.05 8.87 -7.68
C GLY A 99 -28.47 7.60 -7.05
N ALA A 100 -27.69 6.84 -7.83
CA ALA A 100 -27.09 5.59 -7.36
C ALA A 100 -26.01 5.81 -6.29
N GLY A 101 -25.29 6.93 -6.35
CA GLY A 101 -24.16 7.25 -5.48
C GLY A 101 -24.52 7.28 -4.00
N PRO A 102 -25.50 8.08 -3.54
CA PRO A 102 -25.91 8.11 -2.13
C PRO A 102 -26.25 6.72 -1.57
N ARG A 103 -26.99 5.89 -2.33
CA ARG A 103 -27.34 4.52 -1.91
C ARG A 103 -26.11 3.62 -1.76
N LEU A 104 -25.16 3.69 -2.69
CA LEU A 104 -23.91 2.93 -2.60
C LEU A 104 -23.01 3.44 -1.47
N HIS A 105 -22.99 4.75 -1.24
CA HIS A 105 -22.25 5.36 -0.15
C HIS A 105 -22.81 4.93 1.22
N THR A 106 -24.13 4.84 1.38
CA THR A 106 -24.74 4.26 2.60
C THR A 106 -24.28 2.83 2.85
N LYS A 107 -24.30 1.96 1.83
CA LYS A 107 -23.78 0.59 1.94
C LYS A 107 -22.29 0.54 2.29
N LEU A 108 -21.51 1.48 1.77
CA LEU A 108 -20.09 1.60 2.09
C LEU A 108 -19.88 2.03 3.56
N LEU A 109 -20.69 2.95 4.06
CA LEU A 109 -20.68 3.36 5.47
C LEU A 109 -21.13 2.22 6.39
N GLU A 110 -22.13 1.43 6.00
CA GLU A 110 -22.52 0.21 6.71
C GLU A 110 -21.37 -0.79 6.75
N LYS A 111 -20.70 -1.05 5.62
CA LYS A 111 -19.52 -1.92 5.58
C LYS A 111 -18.39 -1.36 6.45
N TYR A 112 -18.18 -0.05 6.44
CA TYR A 112 -17.28 0.61 7.38
C TYR A 112 -17.68 0.22 8.80
N GLN A 113 -18.89 0.52 9.30
CA GLN A 113 -19.25 0.20 10.70
C GLN A 113 -19.04 -1.26 11.13
N ASN A 114 -19.07 -2.20 10.19
CA ASN A 114 -18.95 -3.63 10.45
C ASN A 114 -17.57 -4.25 10.16
N THR A 115 -16.54 -3.46 9.78
CA THR A 115 -15.20 -3.98 9.46
C THR A 115 -14.07 -3.10 9.99
N ASP A 116 -12.94 -3.71 10.36
CA ASP A 116 -11.75 -2.97 10.79
C ASP A 116 -11.20 -2.09 9.66
N ASN A 117 -11.17 -2.65 8.45
CA ASN A 117 -10.78 -1.99 7.22
C ASN A 117 -11.73 -2.42 6.09
N TRP A 118 -12.54 -1.48 5.60
CA TRP A 118 -13.56 -1.76 4.58
C TRP A 118 -12.97 -2.09 3.20
N MET A 119 -11.74 -1.68 2.90
CA MET A 119 -11.14 -1.85 1.57
C MET A 119 -10.19 -3.04 1.48
N LYS A 120 -9.68 -3.56 2.60
CA LYS A 120 -8.61 -4.57 2.65
C LYS A 120 -8.83 -5.74 1.69
N ASP A 121 -9.96 -6.44 1.81
CA ASP A 121 -10.22 -7.66 1.04
C ASP A 121 -10.49 -7.35 -0.44
N TRP A 122 -11.19 -6.24 -0.72
CA TRP A 122 -11.46 -5.78 -2.08
C TRP A 122 -10.17 -5.40 -2.79
N TRP A 123 -9.29 -4.66 -2.12
CA TRP A 123 -8.01 -4.25 -2.66
C TRP A 123 -7.11 -5.45 -2.95
N LEU A 124 -6.93 -6.35 -1.97
CA LEU A 124 -6.10 -7.54 -2.14
C LEU A 124 -6.59 -8.41 -3.29
N ARG A 125 -7.91 -8.61 -3.39
CA ARG A 125 -8.52 -9.38 -4.48
C ARG A 125 -8.36 -8.70 -5.83
N ALA A 126 -8.70 -7.41 -5.95
CA ALA A 126 -8.71 -6.71 -7.23
C ALA A 126 -7.30 -6.44 -7.76
N ALA A 127 -6.37 -6.00 -6.90
CA ALA A 127 -5.05 -5.59 -7.31
C ALA A 127 -4.07 -6.77 -7.50
N TYR A 128 -4.26 -7.88 -6.78
CA TYR A 128 -3.28 -8.98 -6.78
C TYR A 128 -3.91 -10.34 -7.10
N LEU A 129 -4.79 -10.85 -6.23
CA LEU A 129 -5.21 -12.26 -6.31
C LEU A 129 -6.07 -12.57 -7.53
N GLY A 130 -6.90 -11.63 -7.97
CA GLY A 130 -7.68 -11.71 -9.20
C GLY A 130 -6.94 -11.22 -10.45
N TYR A 131 -5.74 -10.64 -10.30
CA TYR A 131 -4.94 -10.21 -11.44
C TYR A 131 -4.24 -11.40 -12.08
N ARG A 132 -4.55 -11.67 -13.36
CA ARG A 132 -4.19 -12.91 -14.06
C ARG A 132 -2.95 -12.82 -14.94
N ALA A 133 -2.36 -11.63 -15.13
CA ALA A 133 -1.08 -11.56 -15.81
C ALA A 133 0.01 -12.24 -14.96
N PRO A 134 1.05 -12.82 -15.58
CA PRO A 134 2.16 -13.44 -14.85
C PRO A 134 2.72 -12.48 -13.79
N ALA A 135 2.94 -12.96 -12.57
CA ALA A 135 3.41 -12.11 -11.49
C ALA A 135 4.82 -11.56 -11.75
N ILE A 136 5.66 -12.32 -12.45
CA ILE A 136 6.98 -11.89 -12.92
C ILE A 136 6.79 -10.69 -13.85
N ILE A 137 7.54 -9.61 -13.61
CA ILE A 137 7.47 -8.31 -14.30
C ILE A 137 6.19 -7.51 -13.97
N ASN A 138 5.00 -8.11 -14.04
CA ASN A 138 3.74 -7.34 -13.97
C ASN A 138 3.30 -7.00 -12.53
N SER A 139 3.80 -7.71 -11.51
CA SER A 139 3.34 -7.52 -10.12
C SER A 139 4.46 -7.63 -9.09
N SER A 140 5.43 -8.52 -9.29
CA SER A 140 6.53 -8.76 -8.34
C SER A 140 7.67 -7.76 -8.60
N PRO A 141 7.89 -6.76 -7.72
CA PRO A 141 9.00 -5.83 -7.88
C PRO A 141 10.33 -6.54 -7.65
N GLY A 142 11.32 -6.27 -8.50
CA GLY A 142 12.70 -6.72 -8.32
C GLY A 142 13.56 -5.62 -7.70
N THR A 143 14.51 -6.00 -6.84
CA THR A 143 15.49 -5.09 -6.24
C THR A 143 16.91 -5.57 -6.54
N VAL A 144 17.82 -4.63 -6.80
CA VAL A 144 19.25 -4.91 -6.99
C VAL A 144 20.02 -4.29 -5.84
N GLY A 145 20.77 -5.13 -5.11
CA GLY A 145 21.64 -4.67 -4.03
C GLY A 145 22.96 -4.08 -4.54
N PRO A 146 23.81 -3.58 -3.63
CA PRO A 146 25.16 -3.16 -3.98
C PRO A 146 25.97 -4.28 -4.64
N SER A 147 26.90 -3.91 -5.52
CA SER A 147 27.82 -4.88 -6.13
C SER A 147 28.72 -5.53 -5.08
N VAL A 148 28.87 -6.85 -5.17
CA VAL A 148 29.73 -7.65 -4.29
C VAL A 148 30.77 -8.36 -5.14
N THR A 149 32.05 -8.19 -4.79
CA THR A 149 33.16 -8.87 -5.47
C THR A 149 33.54 -10.13 -4.72
N PHE A 150 33.37 -11.28 -5.38
CA PHE A 150 33.85 -12.57 -4.88
C PHE A 150 35.28 -12.83 -5.39
N ARG A 151 36.19 -13.21 -4.48
CA ARG A 151 37.58 -13.53 -4.79
C ARG A 151 37.77 -15.03 -5.05
N ARG A 152 36.93 -15.86 -4.43
CA ARG A 152 36.91 -17.32 -4.57
C ARG A 152 35.50 -17.80 -4.88
N PRO A 153 35.34 -18.92 -5.61
CA PRO A 153 34.03 -19.53 -5.84
C PRO A 153 33.24 -19.74 -4.53
N ASP A 154 33.91 -20.12 -3.43
CA ASP A 154 33.26 -20.40 -2.15
C ASP A 154 32.71 -19.15 -1.44
N ASP A 155 33.14 -17.95 -1.82
CA ASP A 155 32.69 -16.70 -1.18
C ASP A 155 31.18 -16.50 -1.35
N ILE A 156 30.58 -17.06 -2.42
CA ILE A 156 29.12 -17.02 -2.64
C ILE A 156 28.36 -17.75 -1.53
N TYR A 157 28.89 -18.87 -1.02
CA TYR A 157 28.24 -19.64 0.04
C TYR A 157 28.35 -18.91 1.37
N VAL A 158 29.51 -18.30 1.65
CA VAL A 158 29.70 -17.45 2.84
C VAL A 158 28.75 -16.25 2.79
N PHE A 159 28.61 -15.62 1.63
CA PHE A 159 27.68 -14.51 1.43
C PHE A 159 26.22 -14.95 1.63
N ALA A 160 25.81 -16.06 1.00
CA ALA A 160 24.46 -16.62 1.15
C ALA A 160 24.15 -16.98 2.62
N ALA A 161 25.10 -17.60 3.33
CA ALA A 161 24.94 -17.92 4.75
C ALA A 161 24.74 -16.67 5.62
N ARG A 162 25.50 -15.59 5.35
CA ARG A 162 25.33 -14.31 6.05
C ARG A 162 24.00 -13.64 5.73
N LEU A 163 23.54 -13.71 4.48
CA LEU A 163 22.23 -13.20 4.10
C LEU A 163 21.10 -13.93 4.82
N ILE A 164 21.15 -15.27 4.84
CA ILE A 164 20.18 -16.11 5.56
C ILE A 164 20.21 -15.78 7.06
N ALA A 165 21.39 -15.66 7.67
CA ALA A 165 21.51 -15.28 9.07
C ALA A 165 20.86 -13.91 9.36
N GLY A 166 21.08 -12.91 8.51
CA GLY A 166 20.43 -11.60 8.66
C GLY A 166 18.90 -11.65 8.51
N VAL A 167 18.38 -12.51 7.62
CA VAL A 167 16.93 -12.74 7.49
C VAL A 167 16.37 -13.43 8.74
N CYS A 168 17.12 -14.37 9.33
CA CYS A 168 16.75 -15.01 10.60
C CYS A 168 16.72 -14.00 11.75
N ASP A 169 17.72 -13.11 11.85
CA ASP A 169 17.76 -12.05 12.86
C ASP A 169 16.53 -11.13 12.72
N TYR A 170 16.19 -10.72 11.49
CA TYR A 170 14.97 -9.96 11.22
C TYR A 170 13.70 -10.71 11.66
N ASN A 171 13.60 -12.01 11.33
CA ASN A 171 12.45 -12.84 11.70
C ASN A 171 12.29 -12.89 13.23
N GLU A 172 13.39 -12.99 13.98
CA GLU A 172 13.36 -12.98 15.44
C GLU A 172 12.91 -11.63 16.00
N ILE A 173 13.35 -10.50 15.41
CA ILE A 173 12.87 -9.16 15.79
C ILE A 173 11.36 -9.03 15.60
N VAL A 174 10.83 -9.53 14.48
CA VAL A 174 9.40 -9.53 14.17
C VAL A 174 8.63 -10.43 15.13
N LYS A 175 9.00 -11.71 15.25
CA LYS A 175 8.28 -12.70 16.07
C LYS A 175 8.37 -12.41 17.57
N SER A 176 9.46 -11.81 18.05
CA SER A 176 9.58 -11.40 19.45
C SER A 176 8.70 -10.20 19.80
N GLY A 177 8.08 -9.54 18.81
CA GLY A 177 7.26 -8.35 19.01
C GLY A 177 8.05 -7.15 19.53
N LYS A 178 9.39 -7.17 19.40
CA LYS A 178 10.32 -6.11 19.82
C LYS A 178 10.47 -5.02 18.77
N MET A 179 9.97 -5.23 17.55
CA MET A 179 9.96 -4.22 16.51
C MET A 179 9.27 -2.95 17.02
N LYS A 180 9.97 -1.82 16.92
CA LYS A 180 9.39 -0.52 17.26
C LYS A 180 8.35 -0.19 16.20
N GLN A 181 7.14 0.18 16.65
CA GLN A 181 6.12 0.67 15.72
C GLN A 181 6.60 1.94 15.03
N GLU A 182 6.53 1.92 13.71
CA GLU A 182 6.90 3.06 12.90
C GLU A 182 5.84 4.15 12.99
N MET A 183 6.29 5.39 12.81
CA MET A 183 5.48 6.58 12.93
C MET A 183 5.71 7.47 11.71
N VAL A 184 4.64 8.04 11.16
CA VAL A 184 4.73 9.18 10.24
C VAL A 184 4.34 10.42 11.04
N ARG A 185 5.32 11.29 11.29
CA ARG A 185 5.18 12.39 12.26
C ARG A 185 4.80 11.81 13.63
N ASN A 186 3.56 12.05 14.07
CA ASN A 186 3.03 11.56 15.34
C ASN A 186 1.98 10.45 15.16
N ASP A 187 1.70 10.04 13.92
CA ASP A 187 0.67 9.03 13.62
C ASP A 187 1.31 7.63 13.50
N PRO A 188 0.78 6.61 14.18
CA PRO A 188 1.30 5.25 14.10
C PRO A 188 1.00 4.60 12.75
N LEU A 189 1.97 3.85 12.23
CA LEU A 189 1.82 3.02 11.04
C LEU A 189 1.40 1.59 11.40
N ASP A 190 0.70 0.95 10.46
CA ASP A 190 0.37 -0.46 10.56
C ASP A 190 1.61 -1.33 10.35
N MET A 191 1.96 -2.10 11.38
CA MET A 191 3.11 -2.98 11.38
C MET A 191 2.76 -4.41 10.94
N GLN A 192 1.48 -4.73 10.72
CA GLN A 192 1.06 -6.07 10.29
C GLN A 192 1.77 -6.60 9.03
N PRO A 193 2.04 -5.78 7.99
CA PRO A 193 2.77 -6.25 6.81
C PRO A 193 4.16 -6.84 7.11
N TYR A 194 4.86 -6.39 8.16
CA TYR A 194 6.18 -6.92 8.53
C TYR A 194 6.12 -8.38 8.97
N GLY A 195 5.03 -8.78 9.64
CA GLY A 195 4.77 -10.17 10.03
C GLY A 195 4.45 -11.09 8.85
N MET A 196 4.05 -10.51 7.72
CA MET A 196 3.62 -11.25 6.53
C MET A 196 4.73 -11.35 5.46
N VAL A 197 5.89 -10.74 5.65
CA VAL A 197 7.01 -10.82 4.68
C VAL A 197 7.51 -12.26 4.58
N LEU A 198 7.75 -12.90 5.72
CA LEU A 198 8.20 -14.29 5.79
C LEU A 198 7.02 -15.21 6.08
N GLY A 199 7.09 -16.47 5.63
CA GLY A 199 6.04 -17.46 5.93
C GLY A 199 4.78 -17.31 5.06
N THR A 200 4.77 -16.40 4.09
CA THR A 200 3.64 -16.16 3.19
C THR A 200 3.93 -16.68 1.79
N HIS A 201 2.95 -17.32 1.15
CA HIS A 201 3.03 -17.66 -0.27
C HIS A 201 1.69 -17.45 -0.98
N ARG A 202 1.78 -17.15 -2.27
CA ARG A 202 0.62 -17.06 -3.16
C ARG A 202 0.41 -18.41 -3.83
N GLN A 203 -0.74 -19.04 -3.58
CA GLN A 203 -1.14 -20.29 -4.21
C GLN A 203 -2.01 -19.97 -5.44
N PRO A 204 -1.62 -20.43 -6.65
CA PRO A 204 -2.46 -20.31 -7.83
C PRO A 204 -3.80 -21.01 -7.65
N ASP A 205 -4.87 -20.39 -8.15
CA ASP A 205 -6.21 -20.99 -8.19
C ASP A 205 -6.99 -20.51 -9.42
N GLU A 206 -8.11 -21.17 -9.71
CA GLU A 206 -8.98 -20.80 -10.82
C GLU A 206 -9.68 -19.45 -10.52
N GLY A 207 -9.49 -18.48 -11.41
CA GLY A 207 -10.08 -17.15 -11.31
C GLY A 207 -9.42 -16.22 -10.27
N VAL A 208 -9.22 -16.68 -9.02
CA VAL A 208 -8.67 -15.87 -7.93
C VAL A 208 -7.73 -16.68 -7.07
N ASP A 209 -6.46 -16.31 -7.05
CA ASP A 209 -5.43 -16.98 -6.26
C ASP A 209 -5.67 -16.85 -4.74
N LYS A 210 -4.98 -17.66 -3.94
CA LYS A 210 -5.05 -17.63 -2.48
C LYS A 210 -3.75 -17.10 -1.89
N LEU A 211 -3.88 -16.36 -0.79
CA LEU A 211 -2.75 -15.97 0.04
C LEU A 211 -2.72 -16.87 1.28
N LEU A 212 -1.67 -17.67 1.41
CA LEU A 212 -1.47 -18.58 2.52
C LEU A 212 -0.31 -18.08 3.39
N HIS A 213 -0.46 -18.20 4.70
CA HIS A 213 0.52 -17.70 5.67
C HIS A 213 0.68 -18.66 6.84
N THR A 214 1.89 -18.73 7.40
CA THR A 214 2.18 -19.39 8.67
C THR A 214 3.24 -18.64 9.47
N ASP A 215 2.94 -18.40 10.75
CA ASP A 215 3.89 -17.82 11.69
C ASP A 215 4.94 -18.84 12.17
N GLU A 216 4.77 -20.13 11.85
CA GLU A 216 5.55 -21.23 12.42
C GLU A 216 6.64 -21.78 11.49
N ALA A 217 6.93 -21.11 10.37
CA ALA A 217 8.00 -21.53 9.46
C ALA A 217 9.37 -21.58 10.20
N ARG A 218 10.11 -22.68 10.02
CA ARG A 218 11.43 -22.94 10.66
C ARG A 218 12.54 -23.30 9.68
N HIS A 219 12.34 -23.04 8.40
CA HIS A 219 13.24 -23.48 7.34
C HIS A 219 13.18 -22.55 6.14
N VAL A 220 14.15 -22.70 5.25
CA VAL A 220 14.28 -21.94 4.01
C VAL A 220 14.44 -22.91 2.84
N ILE A 221 13.94 -22.52 1.67
CA ILE A 221 14.17 -23.27 0.42
C ILE A 221 15.45 -22.76 -0.24
N ILE A 222 16.38 -23.66 -0.54
CA ILE A 222 17.55 -23.37 -1.37
C ILE A 222 17.32 -23.97 -2.76
N ILE A 223 17.41 -23.12 -3.78
CA ILE A 223 17.32 -23.50 -5.20
C ILE A 223 18.71 -23.34 -5.83
N ASN A 224 19.24 -24.41 -6.42
CA ASN A 224 20.52 -24.39 -7.12
C ASN A 224 20.43 -25.22 -8.40
N ASN A 225 20.83 -24.64 -9.54
CA ASN A 225 20.75 -25.30 -10.85
C ASN A 225 19.37 -25.91 -11.13
N ASN A 226 18.29 -25.17 -10.83
CA ASN A 226 16.89 -25.59 -10.94
C ASN A 226 16.47 -26.77 -10.03
N ASN A 227 17.32 -27.19 -9.09
CA ASN A 227 16.98 -28.19 -8.08
C ASN A 227 16.52 -27.51 -6.80
N VAL A 228 15.42 -28.00 -6.23
CA VAL A 228 14.94 -27.61 -4.91
C VAL A 228 15.49 -28.62 -3.92
N SER A 229 16.07 -28.14 -2.82
CA SER A 229 16.49 -29.04 -1.74
C SER A 229 15.26 -29.57 -1.00
N ASP A 230 14.93 -30.84 -1.19
CA ASP A 230 13.63 -31.46 -0.87
C ASP A 230 13.24 -31.56 0.61
N ASN A 231 14.05 -31.08 1.55
CA ASN A 231 13.79 -31.38 2.95
C ASN A 231 12.97 -30.37 3.74
N TYR A 232 12.76 -29.12 3.29
CA TYR A 232 11.86 -28.22 4.03
C TYR A 232 11.31 -27.05 3.15
N TYR A 233 9.98 -26.91 3.03
CA TYR A 233 9.28 -25.96 2.12
C TYR A 233 8.72 -24.68 2.77
N ILE A 234 9.34 -23.48 2.66
CA ILE A 234 8.68 -22.15 2.47
C ILE A 234 9.69 -21.15 1.87
N ILE A 235 9.19 -20.31 0.96
CA ILE A 235 9.83 -19.27 0.13
C ILE A 235 10.10 -18.01 0.97
N ILE A 236 11.26 -17.37 0.78
CA ILE A 236 11.53 -15.98 1.21
C ILE A 236 10.95 -15.03 0.15
#